data_AF-A0A960R6X8-F1
#
_entry.id   AF-A0A960R6X8-F1
#
_cell.length_a   1.000
_cell.length_b   1.000
_cell.length_c   1.000
_cell.angle_alpha   90.00
_cell.angle_beta   90.00
_cell.angle_gamma   90.00
#
_symmetry.space_group_name_H-M   'P 1'
#
loop_
_entity.id
_entity.type
_entity.pdbx_description
1 polymer ?
#
loop_
_entity_poly.entity_id
_entity_poly.type
_entity_poly.pdbx_seq_one_letter_code
_entity_poly.pdbx_strand_id
1 'polypeptide(L)' 'MITFLRGILVESWPHRLVIDVHGVGYEVIVPLSMGDRFSKVGSEVTVLTHLHIREQEHTLFGFPG' A
#
# COMPACT_ATOMS: atom_id res chain seq x y z
N MET A 1 7.34 7.56 -10.91
CA MET A 1 6.45 6.38 -11.07
C MET A 1 6.80 5.38 -9.99
N ILE A 2 5.82 4.87 -9.24
CA ILE A 2 6.02 3.84 -8.22
C ILE A 2 5.09 2.68 -8.61
N THR A 3 5.67 1.56 -9.03
CA THR A 3 4.93 0.43 -9.63
C THR A 3 4.66 -0.72 -8.66
N PHE A 4 5.47 -0.81 -7.60
CA PHE A 4 5.22 -1.69 -6.48
C PHE A 4 5.94 -1.16 -5.25
N LEU A 5 5.52 -1.68 -4.09
CA LEU A 5 6.23 -1.55 -2.82
C LEU A 5 6.48 -2.95 -2.27
N ARG A 6 7.67 -3.15 -1.69
CA ARG A 6 8.00 -4.34 -0.91
C ARG A 6 8.54 -3.88 0.43
N GLY A 7 7.96 -4.37 1.52
CA GLY A 7 8.30 -3.94 2.86
C GLY A 7 7.42 -4.61 3.91
N ILE A 8 7.45 -4.09 5.14
CA ILE A 8 6.67 -4.62 6.25
C ILE A 8 5.30 -3.93 6.28
N LEU A 9 4.22 -4.71 6.32
CA LEU A 9 2.89 -4.16 6.54
C LEU A 9 2.78 -3.70 8.00
N VAL A 10 2.70 -2.40 8.26
CA VAL A 10 2.65 -1.86 9.62
C VAL A 10 1.24 -1.47 10.06
N GLU A 11 0.35 -1.14 9.12
CA GLU A 11 -1.08 -0.93 9.37
C GLU A 11 -1.94 -1.52 8.26
N SER A 12 -3.08 -2.09 8.63
CA SER A 12 -4.09 -2.60 7.70
C SER A 12 -5.49 -2.14 8.12
N TRP A 13 -6.12 -1.33 7.28
CA TRP A 13 -7.48 -0.84 7.41
C TRP A 13 -8.29 -1.24 6.15
N PRO A 14 -9.64 -1.28 6.21
CA PRO A 14 -10.46 -1.73 5.09
C PRO A 14 -10.21 -1.02 3.75
N HIS A 15 -9.75 0.24 3.75
CA HIS A 15 -9.49 1.03 2.54
C HIS A 15 -8.05 1.56 2.45
N ARG A 16 -7.17 1.20 3.39
CA ARG A 16 -5.83 1.81 3.53
C ARG A 16 -4.84 0.84 4.15
N LEU A 17 -3.65 0.78 3.58
CA LEU A 17 -2.50 0.11 4.15
C LEU A 17 -1.39 1.11 4.42
N VAL A 18 -0.52 0.80 5.38
CA VAL A 18 0.78 1.48 5.53
C VAL A 18 1.88 0.44 5.46
N ILE A 19 2.84 0.67 4.56
CA ILE A 19 3.97 -0.23 4.31
C ILE A 19 5.26 0.50 4.67
N ASP A 20 6.03 -0.07 5.59
CA ASP A 20 7.37 0.40 5.90
C ASP A 20 8.35 -0.19 4.87
N VAL A 21 8.93 0.68 4.04
CA VAL A 21 10.01 0.36 3.12
C VAL A 21 11.29 1.03 3.62
N HIS A 22 12.11 0.27 4.36
CA HIS A 22 13.41 0.71 4.88
C HIS A 22 13.36 2.02 5.70
N GLY A 23 12.35 2.19 6.54
CA GLY A 23 12.14 3.36 7.41
C GLY A 23 11.24 4.43 6.82
N VAL A 24 10.71 4.23 5.59
CA VAL A 24 9.76 5.15 4.96
C VAL A 24 8.37 4.52 4.93
N GLY A 25 7.42 5.13 5.61
CA GLY A 25 6.02 4.71 5.62
C GLY A 25 5.28 5.20 4.37
N TYR A 26 4.87 4.28 3.52
CA TYR A 26 4.02 4.55 2.36
C TYR A 26 2.57 4.25 2.69
N GLU A 27 1.71 5.26 2.60
CA GLU A 27 0.27 5.08 2.63
C GLU A 27 -0.24 4.63 1.26
N VAL A 28 -1.05 3.58 1.24
CA VAL A 28 -1.62 3.00 0.03
C VAL A 28 -3.12 2.82 0.19
N ILE A 29 -3.89 3.42 -0.72
CA ILE A 29 -5.34 3.27 -0.78
C ILE A 29 -5.66 1.95 -1.50
N VAL A 30 -6.52 1.13 -0.91
CA VAL A 30 -6.90 -0.18 -1.48
C VAL A 30 -8.42 -0.29 -1.59
N PRO A 31 -8.94 -1.04 -2.58
CA PRO A 31 -10.37 -1.33 -2.66
C PRO A 31 -10.87 -2.11 -1.44
N LEU A 32 -12.07 -1.78 -0.95
CA LEU A 32 -12.71 -2.46 0.20
C LEU A 32 -12.77 -3.99 0.06
N SER A 33 -12.92 -4.49 -1.17
CA SER A 33 -12.98 -5.93 -1.48
C SER A 33 -11.65 -6.66 -1.31
N MET A 34 -10.56 -5.96 -1.01
CA MET A 34 -9.20 -6.50 -0.99
C MET A 34 -8.55 -6.48 0.39
N GLY A 35 -9.17 -5.89 1.43
CA GLY A 35 -8.58 -5.77 2.76
C GLY A 35 -8.04 -7.09 3.34
N ASP A 36 -8.84 -8.16 3.25
CA ASP A 36 -8.47 -9.49 3.76
C ASP A 36 -7.47 -10.25 2.88
N ARG A 37 -7.17 -9.74 1.68
CA ARG A 37 -6.26 -10.38 0.71
C ARG A 37 -4.80 -10.00 0.95
N PHE A 38 -4.53 -9.02 1.81
CA PHE A 38 -3.17 -8.61 2.15
C PHE A 38 -2.64 -9.41 3.36
N SER A 39 -1.31 -9.49 3.47
CA SER A 39 -0.63 -10.17 4.57
C SER A 39 -1.06 -9.63 5.95
N LYS A 40 -0.70 -10.35 7.03
CA LYS A 40 -0.92 -9.84 8.39
C LYS A 40 0.04 -8.70 8.70
N VAL A 41 -0.40 -7.76 9.53
CA VAL A 41 0.48 -6.71 10.09
C VAL A 41 1.71 -7.35 10.75
N GLY A 42 2.88 -6.75 10.53
CA GLY A 42 4.18 -7.24 10.95
C GLY A 42 4.85 -8.21 9.97
N SER A 43 4.18 -8.60 8.88
CA SER A 43 4.75 -9.49 7.86
C SER A 43 5.24 -8.71 6.63
N GLU A 44 6.20 -9.28 5.90
CA GLU A 44 6.59 -8.77 4.59
C GLU A 44 5.41 -8.88 3.60
N VAL A 45 5.24 -7.85 2.78
CA VAL A 45 4.22 -7.79 1.74
C VAL A 45 4.81 -7.17 0.48
N THR A 46 4.35 -7.64 -0.68
CA THR A 46 4.53 -6.93 -1.95
C THR A 46 3.17 -6.43 -2.40
N VAL A 47 3.07 -5.15 -2.73
CA VAL A 47 1.85 -4.50 -3.20
C VAL A 47 2.14 -3.86 -4.54
N LEU A 48 1.37 -4.21 -5.57
CA LEU A 48 1.43 -3.52 -6.86
C LEU A 48 0.76 -2.17 -6.71
N THR A 49 1.38 -1.12 -7.24
CA THR A 49 0.90 0.24 -7.05
C THR A 49 0.67 0.97 -8.37
N HIS A 50 -0.37 1.80 -8.38
CA HIS A 50 -0.56 2.85 -9.38
C HIS A 50 -0.43 4.21 -8.69
N LEU A 51 0.58 4.99 -9.09
CA LEU A 51 0.76 6.36 -8.64
C LEU A 51 -0.08 7.31 -9.49
N HIS A 52 -1.10 7.91 -8.89
CA HIS A 52 -1.92 8.94 -9.49
C HIS A 52 -1.49 10.30 -8.96
N ILE A 53 -1.11 11.21 -9.87
CA ILE A 53 -0.69 12.57 -9.54
C ILE A 53 -1.75 13.54 -10.07
N ARG A 54 -2.25 14.40 -9.19
CA ARG A 54 -3.07 15.57 -9.51
C ARG A 54 -2.35 16.83 -9.05
N GLU A 55 -2.92 18.01 -9.32
CA GLU A 55 -2.30 19.30 -8.98
C GLU A 55 -1.93 19.47 -7.50
N GLN A 56 -2.64 18.82 -6.58
CA GLN A 56 -2.46 18.99 -5.13
C GLN A 56 -2.22 17.69 -4.36
N GLU A 57 -2.17 16.54 -5.04
CA GLU A 57 -2.05 15.25 -4.35
C GLU A 57 -1.28 14.21 -5.17
N HIS A 58 -0.53 13.39 -4.45
CA HIS A 58 0.12 12.19 -4.95
C HIS A 58 -0.48 10.99 -4.21
N THR A 59 -1.22 10.15 -4.91
CA THR A 59 -1.96 9.05 -4.30
C THR A 59 -1.47 7.71 -4.84
N LEU A 60 -1.16 6.77 -3.96
CA LEU A 60 -0.85 5.39 -4.32
C LEU A 60 -2.10 4.53 -4.16
N PHE A 61 -2.52 3.89 -5.25
CA PHE A 61 -3.53 2.84 -5.23
C PHE A 61 -2.85 1.47 -5.23
N GLY A 62 -3.23 0.59 -4.32
CA GLY A 62 -2.63 -0.71 -4.11
C GLY A 62 -3.49 -1.88 -4.57
N PHE A 63 -2.84 -2.90 -5.10
CA PHE A 63 -3.44 -4.15 -5.53
C PHE A 63 -2.57 -5.32 -5.05
N PRO A 64 -3.16 -6.51 -4.81
CA PRO A 64 -2.39 -7.71 -4.52
C PRO A 64 -1.33 -7.95 -5.59
N GLY A 65 -0.08 -8.18 -5.17
CA GLY A 65 1.03 -8.55 -6.05
C GLY A 65 1.30 -10.05 -6.12
#